data_AF-A0A3D4NTC9-F1
#
_entry.id   AF-A0A3D4NTC9-F1
#
_cell.length_a   1.000
_cell.length_b   1.000
_cell.length_c   1.000
_cell.angle_alpha   90.00
_cell.angle_beta   90.00
_cell.angle_gamma   90.00
#
_symmetry.space_group_name_H-M   'P 1'
#
loop_
_entity.id
_entity.type
_entity.pdbx_description
1 polymer ?
#
loop_
_entity_poly.entity_id
_entity_poly.type
_entity_poly.pdbx_seq_one_letter_code
_entity_poly.pdbx_strand_id
1 'polypeptide(L)'
;DGDGDRVGVVTNTGSIVYPDRLLMLFARDVVARNPDAEIIFDVKCTRRLTPLIKEYGGRPLMWKTGHSLIKKKMKQTGALLAGEMSGHIFFKERWFGFDDGIYSAARLLEILSKEKST
;
A
#
# COMPACT_ATOMS: atom_id res chain seq x y z
N ASP A 1 -2.40 13.06 -8.21
CA ASP A 1 -1.79 14.41 -8.07
C ASP A 1 -1.60 15.00 -9.47
N GLY A 2 -0.57 15.83 -9.74
CA GLY A 2 -0.45 16.54 -11.02
C GLY A 2 -0.09 15.65 -12.22
N ASP A 3 0.69 14.59 -11.99
CA ASP A 3 1.13 13.61 -12.99
C ASP A 3 0.55 12.20 -12.75
N GLY A 4 -0.08 11.96 -11.61
CA GLY A 4 -0.94 10.80 -11.38
C GLY A 4 -0.27 9.61 -10.68
N ASP A 5 0.97 9.78 -10.21
CA ASP A 5 1.68 8.74 -9.46
C ASP A 5 1.25 8.65 -7.98
N ARG A 6 0.51 9.65 -7.49
CA ARG A 6 -0.09 9.66 -6.14
C ARG A 6 -1.61 9.70 -6.15
N VAL A 7 -2.19 9.03 -5.16
CA VAL A 7 -3.65 9.00 -4.93
C VAL A 7 -4.02 9.58 -3.56
N GLY A 8 -5.07 10.40 -3.54
CA GLY A 8 -5.74 10.86 -2.32
C GLY A 8 -7.11 10.20 -2.20
N VAL A 9 -7.51 9.83 -0.98
CA VAL A 9 -8.76 9.11 -0.73
C VAL A 9 -9.58 9.84 0.32
N VAL A 10 -10.87 10.02 0.02
CA VAL A 10 -11.87 10.63 0.90
C VAL A 10 -13.06 9.69 1.03
N THR A 11 -13.56 9.48 2.24
CA THR A 11 -14.75 8.64 2.49
C THR A 11 -16.04 9.36 2.08
N ASN A 12 -17.16 8.63 2.03
CA ASN A 12 -18.50 9.19 1.81
C ASN A 12 -18.91 10.24 2.87
N THR A 13 -18.27 10.24 4.04
CA THR A 13 -18.48 11.22 5.12
C THR A 13 -17.50 12.39 5.07
N GLY A 14 -16.66 12.49 4.02
CA GLY A 14 -15.69 13.57 3.86
C GLY A 14 -14.39 13.39 4.67
N SER A 15 -14.16 12.23 5.29
CA SER A 15 -12.94 11.97 6.05
C SER A 15 -11.79 11.58 5.14
N ILE A 16 -10.61 12.18 5.36
CA ILE A 16 -9.39 11.84 4.61
C ILE A 16 -8.84 10.51 5.12
N VAL A 17 -8.58 9.58 4.20
CA VAL A 17 -7.84 8.34 4.49
C VAL A 17 -6.39 8.54 4.06
N TYR A 18 -5.50 8.68 5.04
CA TYR A 18 -4.08 8.82 4.77
C TYR A 18 -3.47 7.55 4.14
N PRO A 19 -2.39 7.69 3.34
CA PRO A 19 -1.81 6.58 2.58
C PRO A 19 -1.35 5.39 3.42
N ASP A 20 -0.90 5.63 4.66
CA ASP A 20 -0.50 4.57 5.58
C ASP A 20 -1.68 3.69 6.04
N ARG A 21 -2.85 4.29 6.29
CA ARG A 21 -4.11 3.58 6.55
C ARG A 21 -4.64 2.89 5.30
N LEU A 22 -4.51 3.53 4.14
CA LEU A 22 -4.84 2.90 2.86
C LEU A 22 -3.96 1.66 2.61
N LEU A 23 -2.67 1.75 2.94
CA LEU A 23 -1.72 0.64 2.82
C LEU A 23 -2.08 -0.53 3.72
N MET A 24 -2.72 -0.32 4.89
CA MET A 24 -3.23 -1.42 5.72
C MET A 24 -4.26 -2.27 4.97
N LEU A 25 -5.19 -1.62 4.26
CA LEU A 25 -6.22 -2.30 3.49
C LEU A 25 -5.60 -3.12 2.35
N PHE A 26 -4.66 -2.51 1.63
CA PHE A 26 -3.93 -3.19 0.56
C PHE A 26 -3.04 -4.33 1.06
N ALA A 27 -2.37 -4.16 2.20
CA ALA A 27 -1.54 -5.21 2.79
C ALA A 27 -2.38 -6.43 3.18
N ARG A 28 -3.54 -6.23 3.81
CA ARG A 28 -4.49 -7.32 4.11
C ARG A 28 -4.88 -8.09 2.84
N ASP A 29 -5.25 -7.36 1.78
CA ASP A 29 -5.65 -7.95 0.50
C ASP A 29 -4.51 -8.75 -0.19
N VAL A 30 -3.32 -8.16 -0.26
CA VAL A 30 -2.16 -8.78 -0.92
C VAL A 30 -1.65 -9.98 -0.13
N VAL A 31 -1.49 -9.86 1.19
CA VAL A 31 -0.98 -10.95 2.04
C VAL A 31 -1.95 -12.14 2.08
N ALA A 32 -3.27 -11.90 2.06
CA ALA A 32 -4.26 -12.97 2.02
C ALA A 32 -4.11 -13.93 0.83
N ARG A 33 -3.58 -13.44 -0.31
CA ARG A 33 -3.27 -14.28 -1.49
C ARG A 33 -1.81 -14.68 -1.59
N ASN A 34 -0.94 -14.08 -0.79
CA ASN A 34 0.51 -14.27 -0.85
C ASN A 34 1.05 -14.37 0.59
N PRO A 35 0.95 -15.55 1.23
CA PRO A 35 1.51 -15.77 2.55
C PRO A 35 2.99 -15.37 2.59
N ASP A 36 3.43 -14.82 3.73
CA ASP A 36 4.79 -14.34 3.95
C ASP A 36 5.25 -13.20 3.01
N ALA A 37 4.34 -12.57 2.26
CA ALA A 37 4.70 -11.44 1.41
C ALA A 37 5.33 -10.30 2.23
N GLU A 38 6.43 -9.75 1.71
CA GLU A 38 7.05 -8.58 2.30
C GLU A 38 6.34 -7.31 1.85
N ILE A 39 6.02 -6.43 2.82
CA ILE A 39 5.33 -5.17 2.62
C ILE A 39 6.22 -4.03 3.12
N ILE A 40 6.62 -3.14 2.20
CA ILE A 40 7.52 -2.02 2.51
C ILE A 40 6.71 -0.77 2.84
N PHE A 41 7.13 -0.02 3.85
CA PHE A 41 6.57 1.30 4.15
C PHE A 41 7.63 2.25 4.68
N ASP A 42 7.46 3.56 4.46
CA ASP A 42 8.43 4.54 4.88
C ASP A 42 8.31 4.91 6.37
N VAL A 43 9.36 5.52 6.92
CA VAL A 43 9.47 5.88 8.35
C VAL A 43 8.39 6.84 8.86
N LYS A 44 7.66 7.52 7.96
CA LYS A 44 6.58 8.44 8.31
C LYS A 44 5.25 7.74 8.57
N CYS A 45 5.11 6.49 8.14
CA CYS A 45 3.88 5.72 8.27
C CYS A 45 3.61 5.36 9.75
N THR A 46 2.33 5.19 10.08
CA THR A 46 1.92 4.80 11.44
C THR A 46 2.57 3.51 11.94
N ARG A 47 2.94 3.50 13.23
CA ARG A 47 3.44 2.30 13.94
C ARG A 47 2.47 1.11 13.92
N ARG A 48 1.19 1.34 13.57
CA ARG A 48 0.15 0.31 13.51
C ARG A 48 0.27 -0.60 12.28
N LEU A 49 1.03 -0.22 11.24
CA LEU A 49 1.25 -1.06 10.06
C LEU A 49 2.03 -2.34 10.40
N THR A 50 3.11 -2.24 11.17
CA THR A 50 3.93 -3.40 11.56
C THR A 50 3.13 -4.53 12.21
N PRO A 51 2.35 -4.30 13.29
CA PRO A 51 1.57 -5.38 13.90
C PRO A 51 0.48 -5.90 12.95
N LEU A 52 -0.18 -5.03 12.19
CA LEU A 52 -1.22 -5.45 11.24
C LEU A 52 -0.66 -6.39 10.16
N ILE A 53 0.47 -6.03 9.54
CA ILE A 53 1.09 -6.86 8.50
C ILE A 53 1.47 -8.24 9.09
N LYS A 54 2.02 -8.29 10.30
CA LYS A 54 2.35 -9.54 10.98
C LYS A 54 1.12 -10.39 11.32
N GLU A 55 0.05 -9.75 11.78
CA GLU A 55 -1.22 -10.41 12.13
C GLU A 55 -1.81 -11.16 10.94
N TYR A 56 -1.72 -10.59 9.73
CA TYR A 56 -2.16 -11.23 8.49
C TYR A 56 -1.14 -12.23 7.90
N GLY A 57 0.01 -12.45 8.55
CA GLY A 57 1.04 -13.39 8.08
C GLY A 57 2.01 -12.82 7.04
N GLY A 58 2.15 -11.50 6.97
CA GLY A 58 3.13 -10.81 6.11
C GLY A 58 4.41 -10.41 6.86
N ARG A 59 5.43 -10.00 6.10
CA ARG A 59 6.69 -9.48 6.65
C ARG A 59 6.75 -7.95 6.50
N PRO A 60 6.62 -7.16 7.58
CA PRO A 60 6.76 -5.71 7.48
C PRO A 60 8.21 -5.29 7.33
N LEU A 61 8.49 -4.37 6.41
CA LEU A 61 9.81 -3.75 6.24
C LEU A 61 9.69 -2.22 6.23
N MET A 62 10.11 -1.59 7.33
CA MET A 62 10.27 -0.13 7.36
C MET A 62 11.50 0.28 6.56
N TRP A 63 11.39 1.31 5.71
CA TRP A 63 12.48 1.79 4.88
C TRP A 63 12.55 3.33 4.77
N LYS A 64 13.57 3.84 4.09
CA LYS A 64 13.80 5.27 3.88
C LYS A 64 12.71 5.86 2.98
N THR A 65 12.24 7.07 3.31
CA THR A 65 11.33 7.86 2.47
C THR A 65 11.99 8.24 1.15
N GLY A 66 11.23 8.18 0.06
CA GLY A 66 11.58 8.54 -1.31
C GLY A 66 11.20 7.43 -2.30
N HIS A 67 10.31 7.74 -3.26
CA HIS A 67 9.76 6.78 -4.22
C HIS A 67 10.81 5.98 -5.01
N SER A 68 11.93 6.61 -5.38
CA SER A 68 13.05 5.95 -6.05
C SER A 68 13.79 4.95 -5.13
N LEU A 69 13.92 5.26 -3.84
CA LEU A 69 14.54 4.37 -2.85
C LEU A 69 13.65 3.17 -2.55
N ILE A 70 12.33 3.38 -2.46
CA ILE A 70 11.33 2.32 -2.30
C ILE A 70 11.33 1.38 -3.51
N LYS A 71 11.27 1.91 -4.74
CA LYS A 71 11.37 1.09 -5.96
C LYS A 71 12.64 0.24 -6.00
N LYS A 72 13.78 0.82 -5.62
CA LYS A 72 15.04 0.07 -5.53
C LYS A 72 14.97 -1.03 -4.47
N LYS A 73 14.37 -0.74 -3.31
CA LYS A 73 14.24 -1.72 -2.23
C LYS A 73 13.30 -2.87 -2.60
N MET A 74 12.16 -2.58 -3.25
CA MET A 74 11.25 -3.61 -3.76
C MET A 74 11.95 -4.57 -4.72
N LYS A 75 12.77 -4.05 -5.65
CA LYS A 75 13.57 -4.90 -6.54
C LYS A 75 14.57 -5.78 -5.79
N GLN A 76 15.15 -5.28 -4.71
CA GLN A 76 16.13 -6.03 -3.91
C GLN A 76 15.49 -7.15 -3.08
N THR A 77 14.30 -6.92 -2.54
CA THR A 77 13.68 -7.87 -1.60
C THR A 77 12.60 -8.74 -2.22
N GLY A 78 12.11 -8.38 -3.41
CA GLY A 78 10.95 -9.04 -4.03
C GLY A 78 9.63 -8.70 -3.34
N ALA A 79 9.57 -7.61 -2.57
CA ALA A 79 8.33 -7.15 -1.93
C ALA A 79 7.20 -6.99 -2.95
N LEU A 80 6.02 -7.47 -2.56
CA LEU A 80 4.84 -7.49 -3.44
C LEU A 80 4.03 -6.21 -3.39
N LEU A 81 4.24 -5.41 -2.33
CA LEU A 81 3.57 -4.14 -2.11
C LEU A 81 4.52 -3.20 -1.36
N ALA A 82 4.47 -1.92 -1.71
CA ALA A 82 5.04 -0.86 -0.89
C ALA A 82 4.13 0.37 -0.87
N GLY A 83 4.33 1.24 0.12
CA GLY A 83 3.66 2.54 0.16
C GLY A 83 4.42 3.57 0.98
N GLU A 84 4.17 4.84 0.66
CA GLU A 84 4.75 5.98 1.37
C GLU A 84 3.66 6.94 1.86
N MET A 85 3.95 7.64 2.95
CA MET A 85 3.03 8.61 3.52
C MET A 85 2.67 9.78 2.57
N SER A 86 3.48 10.01 1.52
CA SER A 86 3.21 11.02 0.48
C SER A 86 2.11 10.62 -0.52
N GLY A 87 1.71 9.35 -0.59
CA GLY A 87 0.67 8.86 -1.50
C GLY A 87 1.16 8.00 -2.67
N HIS A 88 2.47 7.75 -2.79
CA HIS A 88 2.98 6.76 -3.73
C HIS A 88 2.70 5.35 -3.18
N ILE A 89 2.00 4.54 -3.97
CA ILE A 89 1.69 3.14 -3.65
C ILE A 89 2.16 2.28 -4.82
N PHE A 90 2.89 1.23 -4.50
CA PHE A 90 3.63 0.40 -5.47
C PHE A 90 3.11 -1.02 -5.39
N PHE A 91 2.34 -1.44 -6.38
CA PHE A 91 1.95 -2.85 -6.51
C PHE A 91 2.95 -3.59 -7.38
N LYS A 92 3.49 -4.69 -6.86
CA LYS A 92 4.19 -5.72 -7.66
C LYS A 92 3.35 -6.98 -7.82
N GLU A 93 2.50 -7.30 -6.85
CA GLU A 93 1.45 -8.30 -7.04
C GLU A 93 0.49 -7.84 -8.14
N ARG A 94 0.31 -8.69 -9.17
CA ARG A 94 -0.51 -8.43 -10.37
C ARG A 94 -0.12 -7.16 -11.15
N TRP A 95 1.06 -6.59 -10.90
CA TRP A 95 1.49 -5.33 -11.52
C TRP A 95 3.01 -5.23 -11.63
N PHE A 96 3.51 -4.07 -12.08
CA PHE A 96 4.89 -3.94 -12.53
C PHE A 96 5.88 -3.52 -11.44
N GLY A 97 5.41 -2.99 -10.30
CA GLY A 97 6.23 -2.55 -9.17
C GLY A 97 6.62 -1.06 -9.20
N PHE A 98 6.00 -0.25 -10.07
CA PHE A 98 6.11 1.21 -10.03
C PHE A 98 4.92 1.82 -9.28
N ASP A 99 5.10 3.07 -8.84
CA ASP A 99 4.08 3.91 -8.20
C ASP A 99 3.04 4.37 -9.22
N ASP A 100 1.78 4.06 -8.93
CA ASP A 100 0.68 4.35 -9.84
C ASP A 100 -0.58 4.68 -9.03
N GLY A 101 -0.95 5.96 -8.98
CA GLY A 101 -2.12 6.43 -8.26
C GLY A 101 -3.42 5.95 -8.89
N ILE A 102 -3.45 5.82 -10.22
CA ILE A 102 -4.64 5.39 -10.98
C ILE A 102 -4.89 3.90 -10.72
N TYR A 103 -3.84 3.07 -10.85
CA TYR A 103 -3.96 1.64 -10.57
C TYR A 103 -4.26 1.38 -9.09
N SER A 104 -3.68 2.17 -8.18
CA SER A 104 -3.99 2.07 -6.75
C SER A 104 -5.46 2.41 -6.46
N ALA A 105 -6.05 3.39 -7.15
CA ALA A 105 -7.47 3.68 -7.05
C ALA A 105 -8.33 2.52 -7.58
N ALA A 106 -7.94 1.90 -8.69
CA ALA A 106 -8.63 0.71 -9.22
C ALA A 106 -8.58 -0.47 -8.24
N ARG A 107 -7.43 -0.72 -7.60
CA ARG A 107 -7.27 -1.74 -6.55
C ARG A 107 -8.11 -1.43 -5.31
N LEU A 108 -8.24 -0.16 -4.94
CA LEU A 108 -9.13 0.26 -3.86
C LEU A 108 -10.59 -0.07 -4.17
N LEU A 109 -11.07 0.32 -5.36
CA LEU A 109 -12.44 0.03 -5.80
C LEU A 109 -12.72 -1.48 -5.86
N GLU A 110 -11.76 -2.28 -6.33
CA GLU A 110 -11.86 -3.75 -6.32
C GLU A 110 -12.13 -4.29 -4.91
N ILE A 111 -11.40 -3.80 -3.90
CA ILE A 111 -11.56 -4.25 -2.51
C ILE A 111 -12.90 -3.76 -1.94
N LEU A 112 -13.22 -2.47 -2.10
CA LEU A 112 -14.45 -1.88 -1.56
C LEU A 112 -15.71 -2.51 -2.16
N SER A 113 -15.69 -2.88 -3.45
CA SER A 113 -16.84 -3.50 -4.12
C SER A 113 -17.21 -4.89 -3.58
N LYS A 114 -16.27 -5.56 -2.88
CA LYS A 114 -16.47 -6.89 -2.30
C LYS A 114 -16.96 -6.82 -0.85
N GLU A 115 -16.76 -5.69 -0.18
CA GLU A 115 -17.25 -5.47 1.17
C GLU A 115 -18.75 -5.14 1.10
N LYS A 116 -19.56 -5.80 1.95
CA LYS A 116 -20.98 -5.45 2.06
C LYS A 116 -21.07 -4.07 2.71
N SER A 117 -21.82 -3.15 2.12
CA SER A 117 -22.20 -1.91 2.81
C SER A 117 -23.05 -2.26 4.03
N THR A 118 -22.41 -2.31 5.20
CA THR A 118 -23.07 -2.19 6.50
C THR A 118 -23.24 -0.73 6.85
#